data_AF-A0A0E9MH67-F1
#
_entry.id   AF-A0A0E9MH67-F1
#
_cell.length_a   1.000
_cell.length_b   1.000
_cell.length_c   1.000
_cell.angle_alpha   90.00
_cell.angle_beta   90.00
_cell.angle_gamma   90.00
#
_symmetry.space_group_name_H-M   'P 1'
#
loop_
_entity.id
_entity.type
_entity.pdbx_description
1 polymer ?
#
loop_
_entity_poly.entity_id
_entity_poly.type
_entity_poly.pdbx_seq_one_letter_code
_entity_poly.pdbx_strand_id
1 'polypeptide(L)'
;MTLHLTLLQALILAVPFAVISSAIAIPSSDFLPVHGREFVVYESSASDILGVLVFFALINSDGSAGGILLGLVGGGVMSLLLALVSAVALALLLMRIDGHIRFIPLLAGLFGLYAAGNLQHLSPLILVLLFGLALNNPTLITRFRPLQSWMDHTYGATLKEFKVLVQELTFAVRGFFFILLGYWTELSDLASLRAWLAAALVLLVVYGWRYGMLRVSRHSLASSLTWIAPRGLITVLLSLHAKEVLPLPSFLGGTVMLVVLASSALVAVARLRPESEKTALMEERANQV
;
A
#
# COMPACT_ATOMS: atom_id res chain seq x y z
N MET A 1 8.59 -16.03 25.86
CA MET A 1 9.76 -15.70 25.04
C MET A 1 9.71 -14.20 24.79
N THR A 2 10.35 -13.41 25.64
CA THR A 2 10.34 -11.95 25.55
C THR A 2 11.57 -11.51 24.77
N LEU A 3 11.37 -11.00 23.56
CA LEU A 3 12.43 -10.24 22.89
C LEU A 3 12.62 -8.96 23.72
N HIS A 4 13.84 -8.74 24.23
CA HIS A 4 14.19 -7.50 24.94
C HIS A 4 14.34 -6.36 23.93
N LEU A 5 13.21 -5.90 23.38
CA LEU A 5 13.16 -4.83 22.40
C LEU A 5 12.83 -3.51 23.08
N THR A 6 13.45 -2.43 22.61
CA THR A 6 12.97 -1.09 22.92
C THR A 6 11.62 -0.85 22.23
N LEU A 7 10.85 0.13 22.72
CA LEU A 7 9.57 0.50 22.09
C LEU A 7 9.75 0.86 20.61
N LEU A 8 10.82 1.58 20.27
CA LEU A 8 11.14 1.94 18.88
C LEU A 8 11.37 0.68 18.02
N GLN A 9 12.16 -0.27 18.52
CA GLN A 9 12.43 -1.52 17.80
C GLN A 9 11.16 -2.36 17.61
N ALA A 10 10.30 -2.40 18.63
CA ALA A 10 9.00 -3.08 18.54
C ALA A 10 8.09 -2.42 17.50
N LEU A 11 8.06 -1.08 17.43
CA LEU A 11 7.29 -0.35 16.41
C LEU A 11 7.82 -0.60 15.00
N ILE A 12 9.14 -0.54 14.80
CA ILE A 12 9.77 -0.83 13.49
C ILE A 12 9.40 -2.24 13.02
N LEU A 13 9.33 -3.21 13.93
CA LEU A 13 8.92 -4.58 13.63
C LEU A 13 7.41 -4.76 13.43
N ALA A 14 6.58 -3.96 14.08
CA ALA A 14 5.13 -4.07 13.99
C ALA A 14 4.55 -3.44 12.72
N VAL A 15 5.12 -2.31 12.26
CA VAL A 15 4.61 -1.54 11.12
C VAL A 15 4.48 -2.38 9.84
N PRO A 16 5.45 -3.23 9.44
CA PRO A 16 5.30 -4.08 8.25
C PRO A 16 4.01 -4.93 8.26
N PHE A 17 3.60 -5.45 9.42
CA PHE A 17 2.41 -6.29 9.58
C PHE A 17 1.09 -5.50 9.67
N ALA A 18 1.18 -4.21 9.97
CA ALA A 18 0.04 -3.30 9.97
C ALA A 18 -0.42 -2.96 8.54
N VAL A 19 0.47 -3.07 7.56
CA VAL A 19 0.18 -2.74 6.16
C VAL A 19 -0.72 -3.79 5.50
N ILE A 20 -1.81 -3.32 4.89
CA ILE A 20 -2.74 -4.14 4.11
C ILE A 20 -2.28 -4.12 2.65
N SER A 21 -2.07 -5.29 2.07
CA SER A 21 -1.65 -5.40 0.67
C SER A 21 -2.78 -5.02 -0.28
N SER A 22 -2.71 -3.81 -0.86
CA SER A 22 -3.62 -3.36 -1.93
C SER A 22 -3.61 -4.29 -3.14
N ALA A 23 -2.45 -4.89 -3.45
CA ALA A 23 -2.24 -5.82 -4.55
C ALA A 23 -3.13 -7.08 -4.48
N ILE A 24 -3.49 -7.52 -3.28
CA ILE A 24 -4.38 -8.66 -3.05
C ILE A 24 -5.77 -8.16 -2.65
N ALA A 25 -5.86 -7.16 -1.78
CA ALA A 25 -7.11 -6.66 -1.23
C ALA A 25 -8.07 -6.13 -2.30
N ILE A 26 -7.58 -5.26 -3.21
CA ILE A 26 -8.41 -4.62 -4.26
C ILE A 26 -9.02 -5.65 -5.21
N PRO A 27 -8.26 -6.51 -5.91
CA PRO A 27 -8.86 -7.54 -6.77
C PRO A 27 -9.66 -8.55 -5.95
N SER A 28 -9.35 -8.71 -4.65
CA SER A 28 -10.13 -9.58 -3.76
C SER A 28 -11.47 -8.99 -3.30
N SER A 29 -11.76 -7.71 -3.57
CA SER A 29 -12.99 -7.06 -3.13
C SER A 29 -14.17 -7.18 -4.10
N ASP A 30 -13.98 -7.69 -5.32
CA ASP A 30 -14.99 -7.64 -6.40
C ASP A 30 -16.37 -8.26 -6.07
N PHE A 31 -16.45 -9.19 -5.12
CA PHE A 31 -17.72 -9.80 -4.68
C PHE A 31 -18.50 -8.90 -3.69
N LEU A 32 -17.90 -7.81 -3.20
CA LEU A 32 -18.56 -6.85 -2.32
C LEU A 32 -19.42 -5.85 -3.13
N PRO A 33 -20.45 -5.24 -2.52
CA PRO A 33 -21.15 -4.12 -3.12
C PRO A 33 -20.19 -2.92 -3.32
N VAL A 34 -20.58 -1.98 -4.19
CA VAL A 34 -19.75 -0.84 -4.62
C VAL A 34 -19.13 -0.09 -3.43
N HIS A 35 -19.92 0.26 -2.41
CA HIS A 35 -19.43 0.96 -1.22
C HIS A 35 -18.36 0.16 -0.45
N GLY A 36 -18.47 -1.18 -0.42
CA GLY A 36 -17.47 -2.04 0.21
C GLY A 36 -16.18 -2.12 -0.60
N ARG A 37 -16.26 -2.13 -1.93
CA ARG A 37 -15.10 -2.09 -2.83
C ARG A 37 -14.35 -0.76 -2.69
N GLU A 38 -15.07 0.35 -2.67
CA GLU A 38 -14.50 1.68 -2.43
C GLU A 38 -13.78 1.74 -1.09
N PHE A 39 -14.41 1.24 -0.02
CA PHE A 39 -13.77 1.16 1.30
C PHE A 39 -12.44 0.39 1.26
N VAL A 40 -12.40 -0.78 0.62
CA VAL A 40 -11.17 -1.58 0.50
C VAL A 40 -10.09 -0.83 -0.31
N VAL A 41 -10.46 -0.16 -1.39
CA VAL A 41 -9.51 0.64 -2.20
C VAL A 41 -8.91 1.77 -1.36
N TYR A 42 -9.74 2.54 -0.64
CA TYR A 42 -9.26 3.63 0.19
C TYR A 42 -8.42 3.14 1.36
N GLU A 43 -8.88 2.13 2.09
CA GLU A 43 -8.20 1.59 3.26
C GLU A 43 -6.83 1.01 2.88
N SER A 44 -6.78 0.14 1.87
CA SER A 44 -5.52 -0.52 1.48
C SER A 44 -4.52 0.45 0.86
N SER A 45 -4.97 1.40 0.04
CA SER A 45 -4.07 2.42 -0.52
C SER A 45 -3.51 3.34 0.57
N ALA A 46 -4.36 3.79 1.49
CA ALA A 46 -3.93 4.61 2.62
C ALA A 46 -2.98 3.84 3.56
N SER A 47 -3.26 2.55 3.80
CA SER A 47 -2.41 1.67 4.61
C SER A 47 -1.02 1.48 3.99
N ASP A 48 -0.93 1.27 2.68
CA ASP A 48 0.36 1.18 1.97
C ASP A 48 1.16 2.47 2.12
N ILE A 49 0.55 3.64 1.87
CA ILE A 49 1.22 4.95 1.94
C ILE A 49 1.67 5.27 3.37
N LEU A 50 0.74 5.22 4.32
CA LEU A 50 1.00 5.58 5.71
C LEU A 50 1.95 4.59 6.37
N GLY A 51 1.82 3.30 6.05
CA GLY A 51 2.70 2.26 6.57
C GLY A 51 4.16 2.50 6.20
N VAL A 52 4.43 2.79 4.93
CA VAL A 52 5.80 3.10 4.49
C VAL A 52 6.29 4.42 5.09
N LEU A 53 5.45 5.46 5.14
CA LEU A 53 5.82 6.74 5.75
C LEU A 53 6.21 6.58 7.23
N VAL A 54 5.35 5.93 8.02
CA VAL A 54 5.59 5.69 9.44
C VAL A 54 6.83 4.84 9.62
N PHE A 55 7.03 3.80 8.80
CA PHE A 55 8.22 2.97 8.86
C PHE A 55 9.51 3.78 8.66
N PHE A 56 9.59 4.56 7.59
CA PHE A 56 10.78 5.37 7.31
C PHE A 56 10.96 6.49 8.35
N ALA A 57 9.89 7.06 8.89
CA ALA A 57 9.99 8.01 9.98
C ALA A 57 10.57 7.38 11.25
N LEU A 58 10.22 6.12 11.55
CA LEU A 58 10.74 5.41 12.72
C LEU A 58 12.24 5.06 12.55
N ILE A 59 12.65 4.51 11.42
CA ILE A 59 14.06 4.10 11.22
C ILE A 59 15.03 5.30 11.16
N ASN A 60 14.54 6.46 10.71
CA ASN A 60 15.33 7.70 10.65
C ASN A 60 15.16 8.57 11.91
N SER A 61 14.44 8.09 12.93
CA SER A 61 14.29 8.81 14.19
C SER A 61 15.33 8.40 15.22
N ASP A 62 15.73 9.35 16.05
CA ASP A 62 16.60 9.08 17.23
C ASP A 62 15.84 8.39 18.39
N GLY A 63 14.63 7.86 18.14
CA GLY A 63 13.77 7.24 19.15
C GLY A 63 13.02 8.19 20.08
N SER A 64 13.25 9.50 19.96
CA SER A 64 12.45 10.52 20.66
C SER A 64 11.17 10.84 19.90
N ALA A 65 10.09 11.15 20.62
CA ALA A 65 8.83 11.58 20.00
C ALA A 65 9.02 12.84 19.13
N GLY A 66 9.94 13.74 19.52
CA GLY A 66 10.33 14.91 18.73
C GLY A 66 11.04 14.56 17.44
N GLY A 67 11.95 13.58 17.44
CA GLY A 67 12.65 13.11 16.25
C GLY A 67 11.72 12.42 15.24
N ILE A 68 10.75 11.62 15.73
CA ILE A 68 9.71 11.02 14.89
C ILE A 68 8.84 12.11 14.25
N LEU A 69 8.40 13.11 15.03
CA LEU A 69 7.60 14.23 14.53
C LEU A 69 8.39 15.12 13.55
N LEU A 70 9.66 15.39 13.81
CA LEU A 70 10.54 16.13 12.90
C LEU A 70 10.81 15.36 11.61
N GLY A 71 10.99 14.04 11.66
CA GLY A 71 11.08 13.18 10.48
C GLY A 71 9.79 13.20 9.64
N LEU A 72 8.63 13.21 10.29
CA LEU A 72 7.31 13.29 9.65
C LEU A 72 7.00 14.70 9.09
N VAL A 73 7.34 15.77 9.82
CA VAL A 73 6.90 17.15 9.53
C VAL A 73 8.00 17.99 8.88
N GLY A 74 9.22 17.95 9.41
CA GLY A 74 10.34 18.77 8.94
C GLY A 74 10.86 18.34 7.56
N GLY A 75 11.12 17.04 7.38
CA GLY A 75 11.42 16.47 6.05
C GLY A 75 10.18 16.39 5.16
N GLY A 76 9.00 16.17 5.75
CA GLY A 76 7.73 16.01 5.05
C GLY A 76 7.29 17.24 4.27
N VAL A 77 7.40 18.45 4.82
CA VAL A 77 6.97 19.69 4.12
C VAL A 77 7.86 19.98 2.91
N MET A 78 9.18 19.84 3.04
CA MET A 78 10.09 20.03 1.90
C MET A 78 9.91 18.93 0.84
N SER A 79 9.67 17.69 1.29
CA SER A 79 9.26 16.58 0.40
C SER A 79 7.97 16.90 -0.34
N LEU A 80 6.98 17.47 0.35
CA LEU A 80 5.67 17.81 -0.20
C LEU A 80 5.79 18.90 -1.26
N LEU A 81 6.61 19.92 -0.99
CA LEU A 81 6.89 21.00 -1.94
C LEU A 81 7.65 20.48 -3.16
N LEU A 82 8.71 19.69 -2.95
CA LEU A 82 9.46 19.11 -4.06
C LEU A 82 8.59 18.18 -4.90
N ALA A 83 7.78 17.33 -4.26
CA ALA A 83 6.80 16.48 -4.94
C ALA A 83 5.84 17.27 -5.79
N LEU A 84 5.27 18.35 -5.24
CA LEU A 84 4.31 19.19 -5.94
C LEU A 84 4.98 19.86 -7.15
N VAL A 85 6.19 20.39 -6.99
CA VAL A 85 6.96 21.01 -8.08
C VAL A 85 7.31 19.97 -9.16
N SER A 86 7.86 18.83 -8.77
CA SER A 86 8.20 17.75 -9.71
C SER A 86 6.98 17.17 -10.39
N ALA A 87 5.85 17.11 -9.70
CA ALA A 87 4.59 16.65 -10.26
C ALA A 87 4.08 17.58 -11.36
N VAL A 88 4.11 18.89 -11.09
CA VAL A 88 3.81 19.91 -12.09
C VAL A 88 4.81 19.84 -13.25
N ALA A 89 6.11 19.65 -12.98
CA ALA A 89 7.13 19.52 -14.01
C ALA A 89 6.90 18.31 -14.93
N LEU A 90 6.55 17.13 -14.39
CA LEU A 90 6.20 15.97 -15.22
C LEU A 90 4.89 16.15 -15.96
N ALA A 91 3.90 16.82 -15.37
CA ALA A 91 2.65 17.13 -16.05
C ALA A 91 2.87 18.09 -17.23
N LEU A 92 3.74 19.09 -17.06
CA LEU A 92 4.20 19.97 -18.14
C LEU A 92 4.97 19.21 -19.22
N LEU A 93 5.82 18.26 -18.82
CA LEU A 93 6.51 17.37 -19.76
C LEU A 93 5.50 16.54 -20.57
N LEU A 94 4.44 16.04 -19.94
CA LEU A 94 3.36 15.32 -20.61
C LEU A 94 2.63 16.19 -21.65
N MET A 95 2.41 17.45 -21.31
CA MET A 95 1.75 18.42 -22.21
C MET A 95 2.64 18.83 -23.39
N ARG A 96 3.98 18.76 -23.25
CA ARG A 96 4.92 19.21 -24.30
C ARG A 96 5.41 18.09 -25.21
N ILE A 97 5.29 16.82 -24.82
CA ILE A 97 5.73 15.70 -25.65
C ILE A 97 4.68 15.40 -26.72
N ASP A 98 4.92 15.95 -27.92
CA ASP A 98 4.26 15.52 -29.15
C ASP A 98 5.04 14.40 -29.81
N GLY A 99 4.50 13.18 -29.75
CA GLY A 99 5.10 12.00 -30.36
C GLY A 99 4.27 10.73 -30.16
N HIS A 100 4.58 9.69 -30.92
CA HIS A 100 3.88 8.39 -30.83
C HIS A 100 4.25 7.59 -29.56
N ILE A 101 5.34 7.95 -28.87
CA ILE A 101 5.90 7.21 -27.71
C ILE A 101 5.98 8.15 -26.49
N ARG A 102 4.84 8.65 -26.01
CA ARG A 102 4.77 9.62 -24.89
C ARG A 102 4.96 8.99 -23.51
N PHE A 103 4.82 7.66 -23.40
CA PHE A 103 4.77 6.96 -22.10
C PHE A 103 6.13 6.58 -21.52
N ILE A 104 7.13 6.29 -22.36
CA ILE A 104 8.49 5.97 -21.89
C ILE A 104 9.10 7.17 -21.13
N PRO A 105 9.04 8.42 -21.65
CA PRO A 105 9.52 9.59 -20.92
C PRO A 105 8.79 9.82 -19.59
N LEU A 106 7.48 9.56 -19.52
CA LEU A 106 6.70 9.64 -18.28
C LEU A 106 7.18 8.64 -17.23
N LEU A 107 7.36 7.37 -17.62
CA LEU A 107 7.89 6.33 -16.74
C LEU A 107 9.32 6.65 -16.30
N ALA A 108 10.17 7.09 -17.23
CA ALA A 108 11.53 7.53 -16.91
C ALA A 108 11.55 8.71 -15.94
N GLY A 109 10.66 9.69 -16.13
CA GLY A 109 10.47 10.81 -15.20
C GLY A 109 10.00 10.34 -13.83
N LEU A 110 9.11 9.34 -13.77
CA LEU A 110 8.63 8.76 -12.52
C LEU A 110 9.75 8.05 -11.75
N PHE A 111 10.55 7.23 -12.44
CA PHE A 111 11.73 6.58 -11.85
C PHE A 111 12.79 7.60 -11.45
N GLY A 112 12.99 8.65 -12.25
CA GLY A 112 13.87 9.77 -11.93
C GLY A 112 13.42 10.51 -10.68
N LEU A 113 12.12 10.76 -10.54
CA LEU A 113 11.53 11.37 -9.35
C LEU A 113 11.72 10.50 -8.11
N TYR A 114 11.49 9.19 -8.24
CA TYR A 114 11.75 8.23 -7.17
C TYR A 114 13.22 8.26 -6.74
N ALA A 115 14.15 8.17 -7.70
CA ALA A 115 15.59 8.16 -7.43
C ALA A 115 16.05 9.48 -6.79
N ALA A 116 15.60 10.62 -7.30
CA ALA A 116 15.89 11.93 -6.74
C ALA A 116 15.35 12.06 -5.30
N GLY A 117 14.14 11.58 -5.05
CA GLY A 117 13.57 11.53 -3.69
C GLY A 117 14.40 10.72 -2.72
N ASN A 118 14.84 9.53 -3.17
CA ASN A 118 15.65 8.63 -2.36
C ASN A 118 17.03 9.24 -2.01
N LEU A 119 17.66 9.94 -2.96
CA LEU A 119 18.94 10.62 -2.73
C LEU A 119 18.84 11.79 -1.73
N GLN A 120 17.67 12.41 -1.64
CA GLN A 120 17.42 13.54 -0.73
C GLN A 120 16.87 13.08 0.64
N HIS A 121 16.88 11.78 0.93
CA HIS A 121 16.29 11.18 2.14
C HIS A 121 14.81 11.51 2.35
N LEU A 122 14.09 11.87 1.27
CA LEU A 122 12.66 12.10 1.28
C LEU A 122 11.94 10.76 1.14
N SER A 123 10.67 10.66 1.55
CA SER A 123 9.87 9.48 1.24
C SER A 123 9.54 9.46 -0.26
N PRO A 124 10.20 8.61 -1.08
CA PRO A 124 9.97 8.61 -2.53
C PRO A 124 8.52 8.18 -2.86
N LEU A 125 7.98 7.35 -1.96
CA LEU A 125 6.56 7.09 -1.69
C LEU A 125 5.63 8.28 -1.96
N ILE A 126 5.82 9.31 -1.14
CA ILE A 126 4.99 10.51 -1.13
C ILE A 126 5.15 11.29 -2.43
N LEU A 127 6.37 11.37 -2.97
CA LEU A 127 6.62 12.07 -4.24
C LEU A 127 5.81 11.44 -5.38
N VAL A 128 5.88 10.12 -5.51
CA VAL A 128 5.15 9.35 -6.53
C VAL A 128 3.64 9.49 -6.35
N LEU A 129 3.14 9.43 -5.11
CA LEU A 129 1.72 9.60 -4.80
C LEU A 129 1.21 10.98 -5.20
N LEU A 130 1.88 12.04 -4.75
CA LEU A 130 1.48 13.41 -5.04
C LEU A 130 1.54 13.70 -6.54
N PHE A 131 2.52 13.14 -7.23
CA PHE A 131 2.55 13.17 -8.69
C PHE A 131 1.34 12.50 -9.32
N GLY A 132 1.02 11.27 -8.92
CA GLY A 132 -0.18 10.57 -9.40
C GLY A 132 -1.47 11.34 -9.11
N LEU A 133 -1.56 11.97 -7.94
CA LEU A 133 -2.70 12.80 -7.55
C LEU A 133 -2.79 14.08 -8.40
N ALA A 134 -1.68 14.75 -8.65
CA ALA A 134 -1.63 15.95 -9.49
C ALA A 134 -2.00 15.64 -10.94
N LEU A 135 -1.51 14.53 -11.50
CA LEU A 135 -1.90 14.06 -12.83
C LEU A 135 -3.39 13.71 -12.90
N ASN A 136 -3.94 13.09 -11.87
CA ASN A 136 -5.34 12.68 -11.86
C ASN A 136 -6.30 13.87 -11.69
N ASN A 137 -5.81 15.02 -11.25
CA ASN A 137 -6.60 16.23 -11.00
C ASN A 137 -6.11 17.41 -11.86
N PRO A 138 -6.40 17.42 -13.17
CA PRO A 138 -5.95 18.49 -14.08
C PRO A 138 -6.44 19.89 -13.67
N THR A 139 -7.53 19.98 -12.91
CA THR A 139 -8.07 21.24 -12.37
C THR A 139 -7.10 21.97 -11.44
N LEU A 140 -6.23 21.25 -10.71
CA LEU A 140 -5.16 21.84 -9.92
C LEU A 140 -4.12 22.57 -10.79
N ILE A 141 -3.89 22.06 -12.00
CA ILE A 141 -2.89 22.58 -12.95
C ILE A 141 -3.49 23.77 -13.74
N THR A 142 -4.75 23.66 -14.18
CA THR A 142 -5.43 24.73 -14.95
C THR A 142 -5.74 25.98 -14.15
N ARG A 143 -5.67 25.93 -12.81
CA ARG A 143 -5.82 27.12 -11.96
C ARG A 143 -4.71 28.15 -12.22
N PHE A 144 -3.56 27.70 -12.71
CA PHE A 144 -2.49 28.56 -13.18
C PHE A 144 -2.75 28.97 -14.63
N ARG A 145 -3.18 30.22 -14.83
CA ARG A 145 -3.51 30.82 -16.15
C ARG A 145 -2.53 30.55 -17.30
N PRO A 146 -1.19 30.58 -17.14
CA PRO A 146 -0.29 30.27 -18.25
C PRO A 146 -0.24 28.78 -18.65
N LEU A 147 -0.68 27.87 -17.77
CA LEU A 147 -0.73 26.43 -18.06
C LEU A 147 -2.08 26.00 -18.67
N GLN A 148 -3.09 26.86 -18.61
CA GLN A 148 -4.42 26.56 -19.14
C GLN A 148 -4.41 26.45 -20.68
N SER A 149 -3.53 27.18 -21.36
CA SER A 149 -3.38 27.13 -22.83
C SER A 149 -2.59 25.93 -23.34
N TRP A 150 -1.92 25.18 -22.46
CA TRP A 150 -1.11 24.00 -22.81
C TRP A 150 -1.87 22.68 -22.59
N MET A 151 -3.12 22.77 -22.12
CA MET A 151 -3.94 21.60 -21.85
C MET A 151 -4.76 21.24 -23.09
N ASP A 152 -4.16 20.42 -23.95
CA ASP A 152 -4.81 19.92 -25.16
C ASP A 152 -5.98 18.97 -24.85
N HIS A 153 -6.95 18.91 -25.76
CA HIS A 153 -8.08 17.96 -25.69
C HIS A 153 -7.64 16.48 -25.65
N THR A 154 -6.40 16.18 -26.03
CA THR A 154 -5.78 14.85 -26.02
C THR A 154 -5.30 14.40 -24.64
N TYR A 155 -5.14 15.32 -23.66
CA TYR A 155 -4.61 15.01 -22.33
C TYR A 155 -5.37 13.88 -21.63
N GLY A 156 -6.71 13.91 -21.68
CA GLY A 156 -7.55 12.89 -21.04
C GLY A 156 -7.36 11.49 -21.63
N ALA A 157 -7.20 11.39 -22.95
CA ALA A 157 -6.93 10.13 -23.64
C ALA A 157 -5.53 9.61 -23.27
N THR A 158 -4.51 10.47 -23.34
CA THR A 158 -3.13 10.13 -22.97
C THR A 158 -3.02 9.68 -21.51
N LEU A 159 -3.69 10.36 -20.58
CA LEU A 159 -3.71 9.98 -19.17
C LEU A 159 -4.38 8.61 -18.97
N LYS A 160 -5.46 8.32 -19.73
CA LYS A 160 -6.13 7.02 -19.67
C LYS A 160 -5.21 5.90 -20.16
N GLU A 161 -4.54 6.08 -21.29
CA GLU A 161 -3.58 5.12 -21.84
C GLU A 161 -2.39 4.91 -20.89
N PHE A 162 -1.86 6.00 -20.30
CA PHE A 162 -0.80 5.90 -19.30
C PHE A 162 -1.22 5.11 -18.06
N LYS A 163 -2.45 5.30 -17.57
CA LYS A 163 -3.00 4.50 -16.46
C LYS A 163 -3.08 3.02 -16.80
N VAL A 164 -3.51 2.67 -18.00
CA VAL A 164 -3.54 1.27 -18.47
C VAL A 164 -2.14 0.68 -18.47
N LEU A 165 -1.16 1.39 -19.05
CA LEU A 165 0.24 0.93 -19.06
C LEU A 165 0.80 0.74 -17.64
N VAL A 166 0.56 1.69 -16.74
CA VAL A 166 0.99 1.58 -15.33
C VAL A 166 0.30 0.39 -14.65
N GLN A 167 -0.98 0.15 -14.92
CA GLN A 167 -1.71 -1.00 -14.38
C GLN A 167 -1.11 -2.33 -14.87
N GLU A 168 -0.83 -2.47 -16.16
CA GLU A 168 -0.21 -3.66 -16.75
C GLU A 168 1.20 -3.91 -16.20
N LEU A 169 2.03 -2.86 -16.13
CA LEU A 169 3.37 -2.96 -15.55
C LEU A 169 3.30 -3.33 -14.06
N THR A 170 2.38 -2.73 -13.32
CA THR A 170 2.19 -3.05 -11.91
C THR A 170 1.74 -4.51 -11.73
N PHE A 171 0.87 -5.02 -12.60
CA PHE A 171 0.48 -6.43 -12.59
C PHE A 171 1.69 -7.35 -12.84
N ALA A 172 2.50 -7.04 -13.86
CA ALA A 172 3.71 -7.81 -14.16
C ALA A 172 4.71 -7.81 -12.99
N VAL A 173 5.03 -6.63 -12.43
CA VAL A 173 5.95 -6.48 -11.30
C VAL A 173 5.46 -7.26 -10.08
N ARG A 174 4.16 -7.23 -9.76
CA ARG A 174 3.58 -8.03 -8.67
C ARG A 174 3.76 -9.53 -8.92
N GLY A 175 3.47 -9.99 -10.13
CA GLY A 175 3.61 -11.40 -10.51
C GLY A 175 5.05 -11.90 -10.31
N PHE A 176 6.02 -11.17 -10.88
CA PHE A 176 7.43 -11.49 -10.70
C PHE A 176 7.86 -11.43 -9.24
N PHE A 177 7.42 -10.43 -8.48
CA PHE A 177 7.74 -10.30 -7.08
C PHE A 177 7.29 -11.53 -6.28
N PHE A 178 6.03 -11.96 -6.42
CA PHE A 178 5.52 -13.10 -5.66
C PHE A 178 6.19 -14.42 -6.06
N ILE A 179 6.53 -14.58 -7.35
CA ILE A 179 7.32 -15.73 -7.82
C ILE A 179 8.71 -15.73 -7.17
N LEU A 180 9.42 -14.60 -7.24
CA LEU A 180 10.75 -14.47 -6.67
C LEU A 180 10.74 -14.63 -5.15
N LEU A 181 9.74 -14.09 -4.48
CA LEU A 181 9.52 -14.25 -3.05
C LEU A 181 9.36 -15.74 -2.68
N GLY A 182 8.53 -16.47 -3.43
CA GLY A 182 8.36 -17.90 -3.26
C GLY A 182 9.67 -18.68 -3.47
N TYR A 183 10.46 -18.29 -4.48
CA TYR A 183 11.76 -18.89 -4.75
C TYR A 183 12.82 -18.60 -3.68
N TRP A 184 12.85 -17.37 -3.14
CA TRP A 184 13.79 -16.98 -2.08
C TRP A 184 13.51 -17.75 -0.78
N THR A 185 12.25 -18.09 -0.52
CA THR A 185 11.84 -18.66 0.76
C THR A 185 12.55 -19.98 1.08
N GLU A 186 13.27 -20.01 2.21
CA GLU A 186 13.85 -21.24 2.74
C GLU A 186 12.79 -22.10 3.44
N LEU A 187 12.67 -23.36 3.02
CA LEU A 187 11.68 -24.29 3.59
C LEU A 187 11.98 -24.64 5.06
N SER A 188 13.26 -24.59 5.45
CA SER A 188 13.73 -24.74 6.84
C SER A 188 13.13 -23.66 7.76
N ASP A 189 13.06 -22.41 7.30
CA ASP A 189 12.49 -21.30 8.05
C ASP A 189 10.97 -21.45 8.22
N LEU A 190 10.29 -22.02 7.22
CA LEU A 190 8.86 -22.34 7.27
C LEU A 190 8.54 -23.54 8.17
N ALA A 191 9.46 -24.49 8.32
CA ALA A 191 9.30 -25.65 9.19
C ALA A 191 9.46 -25.31 10.70
N SER A 192 9.97 -24.12 11.01
CA SER A 192 10.16 -23.67 12.39
C SER A 192 8.83 -23.47 13.12
N LEU A 193 8.62 -24.24 14.19
CA LEU A 193 7.46 -24.06 15.08
C LEU A 193 7.41 -22.63 15.66
N ARG A 194 8.57 -22.00 15.88
CA ARG A 194 8.64 -20.63 16.39
C ARG A 194 8.10 -19.62 15.38
N ALA A 195 8.36 -19.82 14.09
CA ALA A 195 7.83 -18.98 13.03
C ALA A 195 6.31 -19.10 12.93
N TRP A 196 5.77 -20.32 13.05
CA TRP A 196 4.32 -20.56 13.08
C TRP A 196 3.63 -19.93 14.27
N LEU A 197 4.19 -20.06 15.48
CA LEU A 197 3.62 -19.44 16.68
C LEU A 197 3.63 -17.91 16.59
N ALA A 198 4.74 -17.33 16.10
CA ALA A 198 4.82 -15.90 15.88
C ALA A 198 3.82 -15.42 14.81
N ALA A 199 3.71 -16.14 13.69
CA ALA A 199 2.76 -15.82 12.63
C ALA A 199 1.31 -15.91 13.11
N ALA A 200 0.96 -16.95 13.86
CA ALA A 200 -0.36 -17.12 14.45
C ALA A 200 -0.70 -15.98 15.41
N LEU A 201 0.25 -15.56 16.26
CA LEU A 201 0.08 -14.42 17.16
C LEU A 201 -0.13 -13.11 16.38
N VAL A 202 0.68 -12.85 15.35
CA VAL A 202 0.54 -11.66 14.49
C VAL A 202 -0.82 -11.65 13.81
N LEU A 203 -1.23 -12.76 13.21
CA LEU A 203 -2.54 -12.87 12.54
C LEU A 203 -3.68 -12.68 13.54
N LEU A 204 -3.59 -13.26 14.74
CA LEU A 204 -4.59 -13.08 15.79
C LEU A 204 -4.73 -11.61 16.19
N VAL A 205 -3.62 -10.91 16.38
CA VAL A 205 -3.64 -9.46 16.68
C VAL A 205 -4.22 -8.67 15.52
N VAL A 206 -3.80 -8.94 14.29
CA VAL A 206 -4.28 -8.26 13.08
C VAL A 206 -5.79 -8.41 12.90
N TYR A 207 -6.28 -9.65 12.91
CA TYR A 207 -7.70 -9.93 12.69
C TYR A 207 -8.55 -9.55 13.90
N GLY A 208 -8.03 -9.73 15.12
CA GLY A 208 -8.72 -9.33 16.35
C GLY A 208 -8.90 -7.82 16.43
N TRP A 209 -7.84 -7.05 16.16
CA TRP A 209 -7.90 -5.60 16.10
C TRP A 209 -8.85 -5.11 15.00
N ARG A 210 -8.75 -5.69 13.79
CA ARG A 210 -9.62 -5.35 12.66
C ARG A 210 -11.10 -5.60 12.97
N TYR A 211 -11.41 -6.77 13.54
CA TYR A 211 -12.77 -7.11 13.96
C TYR A 211 -13.29 -6.09 14.99
N GLY A 212 -12.48 -5.76 16.00
CA GLY A 212 -12.82 -4.74 17.00
C GLY A 212 -13.13 -3.38 16.38
N MET A 213 -12.25 -2.87 15.51
CA MET A 213 -12.45 -1.58 14.84
C MET A 213 -13.72 -1.56 13.99
N LEU A 214 -13.95 -2.58 13.17
CA LEU A 214 -15.14 -2.64 12.30
C LEU A 214 -16.45 -2.78 13.08
N ARG A 215 -16.42 -3.49 14.22
CA ARG A 215 -17.59 -3.63 15.11
C ARG A 215 -17.91 -2.33 15.84
N VAL A 216 -16.89 -1.63 16.35
CA VAL A 216 -17.05 -0.32 16.99
C VAL A 216 -17.61 0.71 15.99
N SER A 217 -17.10 0.70 14.75
CA SER A 217 -17.59 1.57 13.67
C SER A 217 -18.96 1.17 13.10
N ARG A 218 -19.60 0.11 13.63
CA ARG A 218 -20.89 -0.44 13.18
C ARG A 218 -21.01 -0.59 11.67
N HIS A 219 -19.90 -0.99 11.01
CA HIS A 219 -19.89 -1.10 9.57
C HIS A 219 -20.79 -2.26 9.12
N SER A 220 -21.71 -2.02 8.17
CA SER A 220 -22.70 -3.00 7.70
C SER A 220 -22.05 -4.29 7.17
N LEU A 221 -20.88 -4.16 6.56
CA LEU A 221 -20.08 -5.26 6.00
C LEU A 221 -18.98 -5.78 6.92
N ALA A 222 -19.06 -5.56 8.24
CA ALA A 222 -17.99 -5.92 9.17
C ALA A 222 -17.58 -7.40 9.07
N SER A 223 -18.53 -8.32 8.88
CA SER A 223 -18.26 -9.77 8.77
C SER A 223 -17.39 -10.09 7.55
N SER A 224 -17.73 -9.56 6.37
CA SER A 224 -16.98 -9.79 5.13
C SER A 224 -15.65 -9.00 5.09
N LEU A 225 -15.65 -7.74 5.52
CA LEU A 225 -14.47 -6.87 5.50
C LEU A 225 -13.39 -7.31 6.48
N THR A 226 -13.74 -7.94 7.61
CA THR A 226 -12.75 -8.47 8.57
C THR A 226 -11.79 -9.45 7.90
N TRP A 227 -12.26 -10.26 6.95
CA TRP A 227 -11.42 -11.25 6.26
C TRP A 227 -10.58 -10.65 5.13
N ILE A 228 -10.92 -9.47 4.63
CA ILE A 228 -10.18 -8.78 3.57
C ILE A 228 -9.05 -7.96 4.20
N ALA A 229 -8.03 -8.68 4.68
CA ALA A 229 -6.85 -8.10 5.31
C ALA A 229 -5.56 -8.84 4.89
N PRO A 230 -5.30 -9.02 3.58
CA PRO A 230 -4.09 -9.71 3.13
C PRO A 230 -2.85 -8.87 3.43
N ARG A 231 -1.74 -9.54 3.74
CA ARG A 231 -0.37 -8.96 3.82
C ARG A 231 0.38 -9.39 2.57
N GLY A 232 1.37 -8.62 2.13
CA GLY A 232 1.96 -8.86 0.81
C GLY A 232 3.23 -8.07 0.55
N LEU A 233 3.38 -7.60 -0.69
CA LEU A 233 4.57 -6.90 -1.22
C LEU A 233 5.20 -5.93 -0.21
N ILE A 234 4.45 -4.92 0.22
CA ILE A 234 4.98 -3.86 1.09
C ILE A 234 5.40 -4.41 2.46
N THR A 235 4.63 -5.33 3.05
CA THR A 235 5.00 -6.02 4.30
C THR A 235 6.37 -6.68 4.20
N VAL A 236 6.63 -7.39 3.09
CA VAL A 236 7.93 -8.05 2.88
C VAL A 236 9.04 -7.04 2.68
N LEU A 237 8.84 -6.03 1.83
CA LEU A 237 9.86 -5.00 1.56
C LEU A 237 10.25 -4.24 2.83
N LEU A 238 9.28 -3.83 3.64
CA LEU A 238 9.54 -3.17 4.92
C LEU A 238 10.23 -4.10 5.92
N SER A 239 9.89 -5.40 5.93
CA SER A 239 10.56 -6.38 6.79
C SER A 239 12.01 -6.62 6.38
N LEU A 240 12.32 -6.58 5.08
CA LEU A 240 13.69 -6.67 4.58
C LEU A 240 14.52 -5.45 5.02
N HIS A 241 13.98 -4.24 4.86
CA HIS A 241 14.64 -3.04 5.39
C HIS A 241 14.78 -3.09 6.92
N ALA A 242 13.79 -3.60 7.65
CA ALA A 242 13.88 -3.73 9.10
C ALA A 242 15.03 -4.66 9.53
N LYS A 243 15.31 -5.71 8.74
CA LYS A 243 16.43 -6.65 8.97
C LYS A 243 17.80 -6.00 8.76
N GLU A 244 17.91 -4.99 7.92
CA GLU A 244 19.14 -4.25 7.71
C GLU A 244 19.47 -3.31 8.88
N VAL A 245 18.44 -2.78 9.54
CA VAL A 245 18.60 -1.81 10.64
C VAL A 245 18.63 -2.49 12.01
N LEU A 246 17.93 -3.62 12.19
CA LEU A 246 17.88 -4.36 13.44
C LEU A 246 18.44 -5.78 13.29
N PRO A 247 19.20 -6.29 14.28
CA PRO A 247 19.56 -7.70 14.34
C PRO A 247 18.31 -8.54 14.64
N LEU A 248 17.68 -9.04 13.59
CA LEU A 248 16.47 -9.85 13.68
C LEU A 248 16.78 -11.34 13.85
N PRO A 249 16.06 -12.06 14.73
CA PRO A 249 16.13 -13.52 14.77
C PRO A 249 15.80 -14.16 13.41
N SER A 250 16.49 -15.25 13.06
CA SER A 250 16.30 -15.95 11.77
C SER A 250 14.85 -16.35 11.51
N PHE A 251 14.12 -16.81 12.53
CA PHE A 251 12.72 -17.23 12.40
C PHE A 251 11.74 -16.11 11.98
N LEU A 252 12.13 -14.83 12.08
CA LEU A 252 11.26 -13.73 11.65
C LEU A 252 11.07 -13.70 10.13
N GLY A 253 12.06 -14.16 9.34
CA GLY A 253 11.91 -14.29 7.89
C GLY A 253 10.77 -15.26 7.54
N GLY A 254 10.79 -16.46 8.12
CA GLY A 254 9.72 -17.44 8.00
C GLY A 254 8.38 -16.92 8.52
N THR A 255 8.38 -16.14 9.61
CA THR A 255 7.18 -15.51 10.18
C THR A 255 6.50 -14.57 9.18
N VAL A 256 7.27 -13.68 8.54
CA VAL A 256 6.76 -12.74 7.54
C VAL A 256 6.12 -13.49 6.38
N MET A 257 6.81 -14.52 5.88
CA MET A 257 6.30 -15.35 4.79
C MET A 257 4.99 -16.04 5.17
N LEU A 258 4.93 -16.69 6.33
CA LEU A 258 3.74 -17.38 6.82
C LEU A 258 2.56 -16.41 6.97
N VAL A 259 2.79 -15.20 7.48
CA VAL A 259 1.74 -14.18 7.58
C VAL A 259 1.22 -13.77 6.20
N VAL A 260 2.10 -13.55 5.21
CA VAL A 260 1.71 -13.20 3.84
C VAL A 260 0.91 -14.33 3.18
N LEU A 261 1.39 -15.57 3.27
CA LEU A 261 0.73 -16.75 2.68
C LEU A 261 -0.60 -17.04 3.38
N ALA A 262 -0.63 -17.07 4.72
CA ALA A 262 -1.83 -17.37 5.46
C ALA A 262 -2.90 -16.28 5.28
N SER A 263 -2.51 -14.99 5.33
CA SER A 263 -3.48 -13.90 5.13
C SER A 263 -4.04 -13.85 3.71
N SER A 264 -3.24 -14.14 2.69
CA SER A 264 -3.73 -14.25 1.31
C SER A 264 -4.63 -15.48 1.10
N ALA A 265 -4.29 -16.62 1.70
CA ALA A 265 -5.14 -17.81 1.70
C ALA A 265 -6.47 -17.57 2.42
N LEU A 266 -6.47 -16.87 3.56
CA LEU A 266 -7.69 -16.53 4.30
C LEU A 266 -8.65 -15.68 3.46
N VAL A 267 -8.13 -14.72 2.69
CA VAL A 267 -8.93 -13.92 1.76
C VAL A 267 -9.52 -14.79 0.65
N ALA A 268 -8.74 -15.72 0.09
CA ALA A 268 -9.21 -16.65 -0.92
C ALA A 268 -10.33 -17.57 -0.39
N VAL A 269 -10.18 -18.09 0.83
CA VAL A 269 -11.21 -18.90 1.50
C VAL A 269 -12.45 -18.06 1.81
N ALA A 270 -12.30 -16.81 2.23
CA ALA A 270 -13.42 -15.92 2.52
C ALA A 270 -14.26 -15.64 1.26
N ARG A 271 -13.64 -15.59 0.07
CA ARG A 271 -14.35 -15.48 -1.21
C ARG A 271 -15.19 -16.70 -1.56
N LEU A 272 -14.75 -17.88 -1.16
CA LEU A 272 -15.43 -19.14 -1.48
C LEU A 272 -16.63 -19.41 -0.56
N ARG A 273 -16.81 -18.64 0.52
CA ARG A 273 -17.96 -18.82 1.41
C ARG A 273 -19.24 -18.42 0.65
N PRO A 274 -20.16 -19.37 0.40
CA PRO A 274 -21.37 -19.09 -0.36
C PRO A 274 -22.29 -18.17 0.44
N GLU A 275 -22.90 -17.24 -0.30
CA GLU A 275 -23.84 -16.23 0.17
C GLU A 275 -25.18 -16.82 0.64
N SER A 276 -25.19 -17.67 1.65
CA SER A 276 -26.46 -17.91 2.38
C SER A 276 -26.95 -16.65 3.12
N GLU A 277 -26.11 -15.62 3.24
CA GLU A 277 -26.40 -14.34 3.89
C GLU A 277 -26.85 -13.23 2.92
N LYS A 278 -26.62 -13.34 1.60
CA LYS A 278 -27.09 -12.31 0.64
C LYS A 278 -28.54 -12.50 0.21
N THR A 279 -29.07 -13.73 0.24
CA THR A 279 -30.48 -14.00 -0.05
C THR A 279 -31.39 -13.55 1.09
N ALA A 280 -30.98 -13.76 2.35
CA ALA A 280 -31.75 -13.37 3.53
C ALA A 280 -31.93 -11.85 3.67
N LEU A 281 -30.90 -11.05 3.37
CA LEU A 281 -30.98 -9.58 3.41
C LEU A 281 -31.77 -8.97 2.24
N MET A 282 -31.91 -9.70 1.13
CA MET A 282 -32.75 -9.29 0.00
C MET A 282 -34.23 -9.69 0.20
N GLU A 283 -34.50 -10.85 0.80
CA GLU A 283 -35.86 -11.29 1.12
C GLU A 283 -36.52 -10.44 2.23
N GLU A 284 -35.76 -10.01 3.25
CA GLU A 284 -36.29 -9.16 4.32
C GLU A 284 -36.71 -7.75 3.81
N ARG A 285 -36.07 -7.27 2.74
CA ARG A 285 -36.44 -6.02 2.05
C ARG A 285 -37.64 -6.18 1.10
N ALA A 286 -37.86 -7.37 0.55
CA ALA A 286 -38.99 -7.66 -0.32
C ALA A 286 -40.30 -7.87 0.47
N ASN A 287 -40.21 -8.30 1.74
CA ASN A 287 -41.35 -8.51 2.63
C ASN A 287 -41.77 -7.25 3.44
N GLN A 288 -41.10 -6.11 3.22
CA GLN A 288 -41.41 -4.82 3.87
C GLN A 288 -41.92 -3.75 2.88
N VAL A 289 -42.22 -4.13 1.63
CA VAL A 289 -42.93 -3.33 0.62
C VAL A 289 -44.29 -3.96 0.40
#